data_AF-A0A6G9QHS0-F1
#
_entry.id   AF-A0A6G9QHS0-F1
#
_cell.length_a   1.000
_cell.length_b   1.000
_cell.length_c   1.000
_cell.angle_alpha   90.00
_cell.angle_beta   90.00
_cell.angle_gamma   90.00
#
_symmetry.space_group_name_H-M   'P 1'
#
loop_
_entity.id
_entity.type
_entity.pdbx_description
1 polymer ?
#
loop_
_entity_poly.entity_id
_entity_poly.type
_entity_poly.pdbx_seq_one_letter_code
_entity_poly.pdbx_strand_id
1 'polypeptide(L)'
;MKILSDTALTATTKKNQHENLSNTNNDVLYDFGHDILAPIVNSFIHYIVKKAPEKATFLFLGRDGFMLSQGFDLYLQQSQNPKKIKSHYIYANRILANQLTTKALNSELISYLNSQFKSEGIWGLVTVFGLNNTNFSRALEKWLAQNNLTKHTFIDNSISKELITNRQITKLFENDITEIAHNVKAYLTSYLPKSKDESVILIDIGWRGTIYKQLSAIFPQINQCYLMAYLGDKHNNIDAMVSRYNEYNGYINLLIEYRDLIEYFLSEPVSNIIKIDNKLTPIYLHSNNENNHNIERESVQKGILAYCKADCLKHPNPQLAITSLERFFNCTPKVFHKAISNIHVDINIQGESNLTILDILPSTSNISQPAKEKDYQSMIYGFLQLMQKLKDKPEIVIYGSGSGAEFVLPHINNHKIYIVDINKKIHGNKIRNIPISGFEVFNIFSGTVFVTVLGRKNQIKEKLLSFDVELIFLEDYL
;
A
#
# COMPACT_ATOMS: atom_id res chain seq x y z
N MET A 1 28.67 2.81 -58.16
CA MET A 1 28.49 1.95 -56.96
C MET A 1 28.45 2.86 -55.75
N LYS A 2 27.25 3.22 -55.27
CA LYS A 2 27.05 4.12 -54.11
C LYS A 2 26.72 3.23 -52.92
N ILE A 3 27.62 3.19 -51.94
CA ILE A 3 27.43 2.51 -50.66
C ILE A 3 26.43 3.36 -49.87
N LEU A 4 25.15 2.95 -49.89
CA LEU A 4 24.14 3.45 -48.97
C LEU A 4 24.31 2.70 -47.65
N SER A 5 24.41 3.49 -46.59
CA SER A 5 24.79 3.16 -45.22
C SER A 5 23.85 2.17 -44.51
N ASP A 6 24.43 1.11 -43.95
CA ASP A 6 23.81 0.10 -43.05
C ASP A 6 23.17 0.67 -41.75
N THR A 7 23.29 1.97 -41.52
CA THR A 7 22.77 2.66 -40.32
C THR A 7 21.26 2.92 -40.39
N ALA A 8 20.65 2.95 -41.57
CA ALA A 8 19.21 3.19 -41.73
C ALA A 8 18.38 1.90 -41.59
N LEU A 9 18.91 0.76 -42.02
CA LEU A 9 18.22 -0.54 -41.96
C LEU A 9 18.10 -1.06 -40.50
N THR A 10 19.12 -0.80 -39.68
CA THR A 10 19.17 -1.20 -38.27
C THR A 10 18.19 -0.41 -37.38
N ALA A 11 17.86 0.83 -37.73
CA ALA A 11 16.90 1.64 -36.98
C ALA A 11 15.45 1.19 -37.23
N THR A 12 15.09 0.86 -38.48
CA THR A 12 13.74 0.41 -38.83
C THR A 12 13.44 -1.00 -38.30
N THR A 13 14.42 -1.91 -38.33
CA THR A 13 14.25 -3.26 -37.75
C THR A 13 14.12 -3.21 -36.23
N LYS A 14 14.88 -2.35 -35.55
CA LYS A 14 14.73 -2.13 -34.09
C LYS A 14 13.38 -1.50 -33.75
N LYS A 15 12.91 -0.53 -34.55
CA LYS A 15 11.59 0.08 -34.35
C LYS A 15 10.45 -0.94 -34.50
N ASN A 16 10.48 -1.77 -35.54
CA ASN A 16 9.46 -2.81 -35.76
C ASN A 16 9.52 -3.91 -34.69
N GLN A 17 10.72 -4.25 -34.19
CA GLN A 17 10.85 -5.17 -33.06
C GLN A 17 10.30 -4.54 -31.77
N HIS A 18 10.61 -3.27 -31.49
CA HIS A 18 10.06 -2.56 -30.34
C HIS A 18 8.54 -2.41 -30.39
N GLU A 19 7.95 -2.10 -31.55
CA GLU A 19 6.50 -2.01 -31.74
C GLU A 19 5.79 -3.37 -31.58
N ASN A 20 6.38 -4.45 -32.12
CA ASN A 20 5.85 -5.80 -31.92
C ASN A 20 5.94 -6.24 -30.44
N LEU A 21 7.06 -5.94 -29.77
CA LEU A 21 7.24 -6.23 -28.35
C LEU A 21 6.29 -5.42 -27.46
N SER A 22 6.05 -4.13 -27.75
CA SER A 22 5.11 -3.32 -26.99
C SER A 22 3.68 -3.81 -27.15
N ASN A 23 3.29 -4.25 -28.34
CA ASN A 23 1.96 -4.85 -28.56
C ASN A 23 1.81 -6.15 -27.76
N THR A 24 2.79 -7.05 -27.81
CA THR A 24 2.72 -8.29 -27.03
C THR A 24 2.68 -8.09 -25.51
N ASN A 25 3.33 -7.05 -24.99
CA ASN A 25 3.27 -6.71 -23.56
C ASN A 25 1.90 -6.15 -23.18
N ASN A 26 1.31 -5.30 -24.03
CA ASN A 26 -0.01 -4.75 -23.77
C ASN A 26 -1.08 -5.84 -23.83
N ASP A 27 -0.99 -6.75 -24.80
CA ASP A 27 -1.93 -7.86 -24.95
C ASP A 27 -1.92 -8.78 -23.72
N VAL A 28 -0.74 -9.21 -23.23
CA VAL A 28 -0.69 -10.09 -22.04
C VAL A 28 -1.20 -9.40 -20.77
N LEU A 29 -1.01 -8.08 -20.64
CA LEU A 29 -1.55 -7.31 -19.52
C LEU A 29 -3.07 -7.14 -19.65
N TYR A 30 -3.56 -6.89 -20.86
CA TYR A 30 -4.99 -6.85 -21.15
C TYR A 30 -5.65 -8.18 -20.81
N ASP A 31 -5.08 -9.29 -21.27
CA ASP A 31 -5.57 -10.65 -21.00
C ASP A 31 -5.55 -10.95 -19.50
N PHE A 32 -4.48 -10.56 -18.79
CA PHE A 32 -4.45 -10.67 -17.33
C PHE A 32 -5.58 -9.87 -16.66
N GLY A 33 -5.83 -8.64 -17.12
CA GLY A 33 -6.97 -7.84 -16.65
C GLY A 33 -8.31 -8.51 -16.91
N HIS A 34 -8.52 -9.01 -18.14
CA HIS A 34 -9.76 -9.60 -18.60
C HIS A 34 -10.06 -10.97 -17.97
N ASP A 35 -9.10 -11.90 -18.02
CA ASP A 35 -9.30 -13.30 -17.67
C ASP A 35 -9.03 -13.60 -16.19
N ILE A 36 -8.20 -12.78 -15.51
CA ILE A 36 -7.78 -13.05 -14.14
C ILE A 36 -8.38 -12.05 -13.14
N LEU A 37 -8.19 -10.74 -13.34
CA LEU A 37 -8.68 -9.75 -12.37
C LEU A 37 -10.17 -9.43 -12.51
N ALA A 38 -10.71 -9.39 -13.73
CA ALA A 38 -12.11 -9.05 -13.94
C ALA A 38 -13.09 -10.02 -13.27
N PRO A 39 -12.87 -11.36 -13.28
CA PRO A 39 -13.71 -12.28 -12.53
C PRO A 39 -13.73 -11.99 -11.02
N ILE A 40 -12.60 -11.59 -10.42
CA ILE A 40 -12.53 -11.23 -8.99
C ILE A 40 -13.34 -9.95 -8.72
N VAL A 41 -13.13 -8.92 -9.54
CA VAL A 41 -13.88 -7.65 -9.45
C VAL A 41 -15.38 -7.90 -9.59
N ASN A 42 -15.77 -8.69 -10.59
CA ASN A 42 -17.17 -9.00 -10.85
C ASN A 42 -17.78 -9.86 -9.72
N SER A 43 -17.06 -10.87 -9.20
CA SER A 43 -17.49 -11.63 -8.02
C SER A 43 -17.74 -10.71 -6.82
N PHE A 44 -16.88 -9.71 -6.60
CA PHE A 44 -17.06 -8.74 -5.52
C PHE A 44 -18.28 -7.84 -5.73
N ILE A 45 -18.50 -7.35 -6.95
CA ILE A 45 -19.69 -6.57 -7.32
C ILE A 45 -20.97 -7.36 -7.04
N HIS A 46 -21.03 -8.61 -7.47
CA HIS A 46 -22.17 -9.50 -7.19
C HIS A 46 -22.39 -9.73 -5.70
N TYR A 47 -21.30 -9.94 -4.97
CA TYR A 47 -21.33 -10.09 -3.53
C TYR A 47 -21.95 -8.85 -2.84
N ILE A 48 -21.52 -7.63 -3.19
CA ILE A 48 -22.04 -6.41 -2.56
C ILE A 48 -23.48 -6.10 -2.98
N VAL A 49 -23.87 -6.36 -4.23
CA VAL A 49 -25.25 -6.14 -4.71
C VAL A 49 -26.22 -7.11 -4.05
N LYS A 50 -25.83 -8.38 -3.88
CA LYS A 50 -26.64 -9.40 -3.20
C LYS A 50 -26.96 -8.97 -1.78
N LYS A 51 -25.99 -8.37 -1.07
CA LYS A 51 -26.15 -7.90 0.31
C LYS A 51 -26.74 -6.50 0.45
N ALA A 52 -26.76 -5.71 -0.62
CA ALA A 52 -27.31 -4.37 -0.61
C ALA A 52 -28.79 -4.35 -0.19
N PRO A 53 -29.21 -3.40 0.66
CA PRO A 53 -30.62 -3.15 0.92
C PRO A 53 -31.32 -2.54 -0.32
N GLU A 54 -32.66 -2.49 -0.29
CA GLU A 54 -33.52 -1.97 -1.39
C GLU A 54 -33.36 -0.49 -1.72
N LYS A 55 -32.67 0.26 -0.85
CA LYS A 55 -32.33 1.67 -1.07
C LYS A 55 -31.01 1.96 -0.38
N ALA A 56 -29.96 2.17 -1.17
CA ALA A 56 -28.62 2.36 -0.65
C ALA A 56 -27.85 3.41 -1.44
N THR A 57 -26.96 4.11 -0.75
CA THR A 57 -25.88 4.91 -1.36
C THR A 57 -24.56 4.17 -1.14
N PHE A 58 -23.88 3.81 -2.22
CA PHE A 58 -22.58 3.16 -2.24
C PHE A 58 -21.50 4.21 -2.46
N LEU A 59 -20.55 4.29 -1.54
CA LEU A 59 -19.41 5.20 -1.58
C LEU A 59 -18.14 4.38 -1.84
N PHE A 60 -17.68 4.37 -3.09
CA PHE A 60 -16.42 3.72 -3.48
C PHE A 60 -15.25 4.63 -3.10
N LEU A 61 -14.32 4.10 -2.30
CA LEU A 61 -13.15 4.86 -1.88
C LEU A 61 -12.17 5.11 -3.03
N GLY A 62 -11.67 6.34 -3.06
CA GLY A 62 -10.66 6.81 -4.00
C GLY A 62 -9.35 6.04 -3.92
N ARG A 63 -8.53 6.14 -4.98
CA ARG A 63 -7.37 5.29 -5.24
C ARG A 63 -7.80 3.87 -5.54
N ASP A 64 -7.92 3.00 -4.54
CA ASP A 64 -7.99 1.54 -4.73
C ASP A 64 -9.38 1.09 -5.27
N GLY A 65 -10.44 1.88 -5.09
CA GLY A 65 -11.79 1.54 -5.54
C GLY A 65 -12.16 1.96 -6.96
N PHE A 66 -11.23 2.48 -7.77
CA PHE A 66 -11.55 3.05 -9.09
C PHE A 66 -12.18 2.05 -10.05
N MET A 67 -11.51 0.92 -10.27
CA MET A 67 -12.02 -0.12 -11.16
C MET A 67 -13.28 -0.82 -10.60
N LEU A 68 -13.40 -0.87 -9.27
CA LEU A 68 -14.61 -1.37 -8.63
C LEU A 68 -15.81 -0.47 -8.92
N SER A 69 -15.64 0.86 -8.83
CA SER A 69 -16.70 1.83 -9.15
C SER A 69 -17.11 1.72 -10.61
N GLN A 70 -16.15 1.68 -11.55
CA GLN A 70 -16.46 1.58 -12.97
C GLN A 70 -17.17 0.26 -13.32
N GLY A 71 -16.69 -0.86 -12.79
CA GLY A 71 -17.35 -2.15 -12.99
C GLY A 71 -18.76 -2.18 -12.39
N PHE A 72 -18.95 -1.55 -11.22
CA PHE A 72 -20.25 -1.46 -10.57
C PHE A 72 -21.24 -0.58 -11.34
N ASP A 73 -20.78 0.55 -11.89
CA ASP A 73 -21.62 1.42 -12.71
C ASP A 73 -22.10 0.71 -13.98
N LEU A 74 -21.22 -0.07 -14.63
CA LEU A 74 -21.60 -0.94 -15.75
C LEU A 74 -22.65 -1.99 -15.32
N TYR A 75 -22.46 -2.60 -14.14
CA TYR A 75 -23.42 -3.55 -13.59
C TYR A 75 -24.79 -2.91 -13.35
N LEU A 76 -24.85 -1.72 -12.74
CA LEU A 76 -26.12 -1.01 -12.50
C LEU A 76 -26.83 -0.64 -13.80
N GLN A 77 -26.07 -0.21 -14.82
CA GLN A 77 -26.62 0.10 -16.15
C GLN A 77 -27.25 -1.14 -16.81
N GLN A 78 -26.57 -2.29 -16.77
CA GLN A 78 -27.07 -3.51 -17.42
C GLN A 78 -28.19 -4.20 -16.63
N SER A 79 -28.13 -4.19 -15.30
CA SER A 79 -29.16 -4.80 -14.43
C SER A 79 -30.43 -3.97 -14.31
N GLN A 80 -30.46 -2.76 -14.87
CA GLN A 80 -31.54 -1.77 -14.73
C GLN A 80 -31.76 -1.29 -13.27
N ASN A 81 -30.79 -1.54 -12.38
CA ASN A 81 -30.76 -1.05 -11.00
C ASN A 81 -32.09 -1.23 -10.21
N PRO A 82 -32.56 -2.47 -10.00
CA PRO A 82 -33.85 -2.72 -9.34
C PRO A 82 -33.90 -2.19 -7.90
N LYS A 83 -32.76 -2.20 -7.19
CA LYS A 83 -32.63 -1.77 -5.78
C LYS A 83 -32.40 -0.25 -5.59
N LYS A 84 -32.68 0.57 -6.61
CA LYS A 84 -32.53 2.04 -6.58
C LYS A 84 -31.20 2.51 -5.94
N ILE A 85 -30.12 1.78 -6.21
CA ILE A 85 -28.81 2.03 -5.61
C ILE A 85 -28.23 3.28 -6.27
N LYS A 86 -27.66 4.18 -5.47
CA LYS A 86 -26.81 5.27 -5.95
C LYS A 86 -25.37 4.89 -5.74
N SER A 87 -24.52 5.10 -6.73
CA SER A 87 -23.07 4.95 -6.61
C SER A 87 -22.39 6.31 -6.68
N HIS A 88 -21.39 6.49 -5.82
CA HIS A 88 -20.49 7.63 -5.88
C HIS A 88 -19.05 7.15 -5.72
N TYR A 89 -18.18 7.58 -6.62
CA TYR A 89 -16.74 7.52 -6.42
C TYR A 89 -16.33 8.74 -5.58
N ILE A 90 -15.81 8.50 -4.38
CA ILE A 90 -15.42 9.58 -3.46
C ILE A 90 -13.92 9.58 -3.24
N TYR A 91 -13.35 10.77 -3.27
CA TYR A 91 -11.95 11.01 -2.97
C TYR A 91 -11.75 11.00 -1.46
N ALA A 92 -11.58 9.80 -0.90
CA ALA A 92 -11.31 9.56 0.50
C ALA A 92 -10.24 8.47 0.65
N ASN A 93 -9.13 8.83 1.29
CA ASN A 93 -8.02 7.94 1.57
C ASN A 93 -7.58 8.09 3.05
N ARG A 94 -6.49 7.42 3.43
CA ARG A 94 -5.96 7.50 4.80
C ARG A 94 -5.54 8.91 5.21
N ILE A 95 -5.00 9.73 4.30
CA ILE A 95 -4.60 11.11 4.60
C ILE A 95 -5.83 11.94 5.01
N LEU A 96 -6.91 11.83 4.24
CA LEU A 96 -8.15 12.56 4.52
C LEU A 96 -8.83 12.08 5.80
N ALA A 97 -8.81 10.77 6.07
CA ALA A 97 -9.32 10.23 7.33
C ALA A 97 -8.49 10.69 8.54
N ASN A 98 -7.17 10.82 8.38
CA ASN A 98 -6.28 11.38 9.41
C ASN A 98 -6.54 12.88 9.63
N GLN A 99 -6.80 13.65 8.56
CA GLN A 99 -7.18 15.07 8.66
C GLN A 99 -8.44 15.26 9.50
N LEU A 100 -9.45 14.42 9.31
CA LEU A 100 -10.71 14.54 10.04
C LEU A 100 -10.63 14.13 11.52
N THR A 101 -9.74 13.18 11.85
CA THR A 101 -9.64 12.62 13.22
C THR A 101 -8.63 13.37 14.08
N THR A 102 -7.69 14.09 13.47
CA THR A 102 -6.61 14.79 14.18
C THR A 102 -7.03 16.21 14.55
N LYS A 103 -6.83 16.56 15.82
CA LYS A 103 -7.23 17.88 16.36
C LYS A 103 -6.08 18.70 16.92
N ALA A 104 -4.99 18.06 17.34
CA ALA A 104 -3.88 18.73 18.02
C ALA A 104 -2.57 17.99 17.80
N LEU A 105 -1.46 18.73 17.89
CA LEU A 105 -0.11 18.19 17.91
C LEU A 105 0.24 17.78 19.35
N ASN A 106 0.02 16.51 19.68
CA ASN A 106 0.21 15.98 21.04
C ASN A 106 0.99 14.65 21.03
N SER A 107 1.24 14.09 22.21
CA SER A 107 2.02 12.85 22.36
C SER A 107 1.36 11.63 21.70
N GLU A 108 0.03 11.58 21.66
CA GLU A 108 -0.72 10.50 21.00
C GLU A 108 -0.49 10.54 19.49
N LEU A 109 -0.55 11.73 18.88
CA LEU A 109 -0.26 11.94 17.46
C LEU A 109 1.17 11.52 17.10
N ILE A 110 2.16 11.92 17.92
CA ILE A 110 3.56 11.54 17.71
C ILE A 110 3.75 10.03 17.84
N SER A 111 3.09 9.39 18.82
CA SER A 111 3.10 7.94 18.99
C SER A 111 2.49 7.21 17.79
N TYR A 112 1.35 7.72 17.29
CA TYR A 112 0.72 7.22 16.08
C TYR A 112 1.67 7.32 14.87
N LEU A 113 2.31 8.48 14.67
CA LEU A 113 3.24 8.69 13.58
C LEU A 113 4.47 7.76 13.67
N ASN A 114 5.06 7.63 14.86
CA ASN A 114 6.21 6.74 15.08
C ASN A 114 5.86 5.26 14.92
N SER A 115 4.62 4.85 15.24
CA SER A 115 4.21 3.44 15.12
C SER A 115 3.81 3.06 13.69
N GLN A 116 3.17 3.97 12.94
CA GLN A 116 2.59 3.66 11.63
C GLN A 116 3.40 4.20 10.45
N PHE A 117 4.18 5.27 10.66
CA PHE A 117 4.84 6.04 9.60
C PHE A 117 6.26 6.46 9.96
N LYS A 118 6.97 5.64 10.75
CA LYS A 118 8.32 5.94 11.21
C LYS A 118 9.29 6.34 10.10
N SER A 119 9.17 5.71 8.93
CA SER A 119 10.01 5.98 7.75
C SER A 119 9.86 7.40 7.20
N GLU A 120 8.77 8.09 7.51
CA GLU A 120 8.54 9.48 7.10
C GLU A 120 9.32 10.48 7.98
N GLY A 121 9.81 10.05 9.15
CA GLY A 121 10.47 10.92 10.14
C GLY A 121 9.57 12.05 10.63
N ILE A 122 10.16 13.19 11.03
CA ILE A 122 9.42 14.39 11.44
C ILE A 122 8.51 14.91 10.33
N TRP A 123 8.92 14.76 9.06
CA TRP A 123 8.12 15.20 7.91
C TRP A 123 6.83 14.39 7.71
N GLY A 124 6.68 13.26 8.41
CA GLY A 124 5.41 12.55 8.53
C GLY A 124 4.27 13.44 9.05
N LEU A 125 4.55 14.45 9.90
CA LEU A 125 3.55 15.43 10.32
C LEU A 125 2.95 16.24 9.15
N VAL A 126 3.69 16.33 8.04
CA VAL A 126 3.24 17.02 6.83
C VAL A 126 2.61 16.04 5.85
N THR A 127 3.28 14.92 5.56
CA THR A 127 2.85 13.98 4.51
C THR A 127 1.60 13.18 4.90
N VAL A 128 1.54 12.68 6.14
CA VAL A 128 0.44 11.83 6.64
C VAL A 128 -0.85 12.61 6.84
N PHE A 129 -0.76 13.92 7.06
CA PHE A 129 -1.89 14.81 7.31
C PHE A 129 -2.14 15.79 6.15
N GLY A 130 -1.41 15.67 5.03
CA GLY A 130 -1.61 16.48 3.83
C GLY A 130 -1.37 17.98 4.03
N LEU A 131 -0.48 18.36 4.95
CA LEU A 131 -0.15 19.75 5.27
C LEU A 131 0.92 20.34 4.32
N ASN A 132 0.96 19.85 3.08
CA ASN A 132 1.89 20.34 2.06
C ASN A 132 1.57 21.81 1.73
N ASN A 133 2.62 22.63 1.66
CA ASN A 133 2.54 24.06 1.30
C ASN A 133 1.63 24.90 2.22
N THR A 134 1.49 24.52 3.49
CA THR A 134 0.71 25.26 4.50
C THR A 134 1.63 26.13 5.37
N ASN A 135 1.04 26.86 6.33
CA ASN A 135 1.84 27.68 7.25
C ASN A 135 2.62 26.80 8.23
N PHE A 136 2.02 25.71 8.69
CA PHE A 136 2.66 24.69 9.51
C PHE A 136 3.89 24.10 8.83
N SER A 137 3.79 23.60 7.58
CA SER A 137 4.95 22.96 6.94
C SER A 137 6.12 23.93 6.75
N ARG A 138 5.86 25.20 6.38
CA ARG A 138 6.91 26.23 6.31
C ARG A 138 7.54 26.52 7.67
N ALA A 139 6.73 26.58 8.73
CA ALA A 139 7.24 26.80 10.09
C ALA A 139 8.05 25.61 10.59
N LEU A 140 7.63 24.38 10.28
CA LEU A 140 8.33 23.15 10.60
C LEU A 140 9.68 23.08 9.89
N GLU A 141 9.76 23.41 8.59
CA GLU A 141 11.03 23.47 7.85
C GLU A 141 12.01 24.46 8.49
N LYS A 142 11.51 25.63 8.89
CA LYS A 142 12.34 26.62 9.59
C LYS A 142 12.84 26.09 10.93
N TRP A 143 11.97 25.46 11.72
CA TRP A 143 12.33 24.88 13.01
C TRP A 143 13.33 23.72 12.87
N LEU A 144 13.20 22.89 11.83
CA LEU A 144 14.18 21.84 11.50
C LEU A 144 15.55 22.44 11.20
N ALA A 145 15.61 23.47 10.35
CA ALA A 145 16.87 24.14 10.01
C ALA A 145 17.53 24.79 11.23
N GLN A 146 16.76 25.40 12.13
CA GLN A 146 17.26 26.02 13.35
C GLN A 146 17.87 25.00 14.33
N ASN A 147 17.38 23.77 14.32
CA ASN A 147 17.84 22.69 15.19
C ASN A 147 18.81 21.71 14.52
N ASN A 148 19.29 22.02 13.31
CA ASN A 148 20.15 21.13 12.51
C ASN A 148 19.53 19.72 12.29
N LEU A 149 18.21 19.66 12.13
CA LEU A 149 17.46 18.43 11.86
C LEU A 149 17.10 18.35 10.38
N THR A 150 16.82 17.14 9.90
CA THR A 150 16.37 16.89 8.53
C THR A 150 14.90 16.46 8.52
N LYS A 151 14.25 16.50 7.35
CA LYS A 151 12.88 16.00 7.14
C LYS A 151 12.71 14.54 7.59
N HIS A 152 13.76 13.73 7.44
CA HIS A 152 13.74 12.31 7.73
C HIS A 152 14.18 11.96 9.15
N THR A 153 14.59 12.94 9.96
CA THR A 153 15.00 12.69 11.34
C THR A 153 13.85 12.03 12.11
N PHE A 154 14.16 10.98 12.88
CA PHE A 154 13.16 10.29 13.71
C PHE A 154 12.73 11.16 14.89
N ILE A 155 11.46 11.06 15.30
CA ILE A 155 10.92 11.79 16.45
C ILE A 155 11.18 10.97 17.71
N ASP A 156 12.29 11.26 18.40
CA ASP A 156 12.54 10.72 19.74
C ASP A 156 11.78 11.51 20.82
N ASN A 157 11.97 11.13 22.10
CA ASN A 157 11.31 11.79 23.23
C ASN A 157 11.71 13.25 23.38
N SER A 158 12.95 13.62 23.03
CA SER A 158 13.44 15.00 23.13
C SER A 158 12.76 15.86 22.08
N ILE A 159 12.79 15.42 20.82
CA ILE A 159 12.18 16.12 19.68
C ILE A 159 10.66 16.21 19.87
N SER A 160 10.02 15.13 20.32
CA SER A 160 8.59 15.10 20.64
C SER A 160 8.23 16.18 21.66
N LYS A 161 8.97 16.25 22.78
CA LYS A 161 8.73 17.24 23.83
C LYS A 161 8.90 18.67 23.31
N GLU A 162 9.94 18.92 22.51
CA GLU A 162 10.18 20.25 21.95
C GLU A 162 9.06 20.67 20.98
N LEU A 163 8.64 19.78 20.07
CA LEU A 163 7.56 20.05 19.12
C LEU A 163 6.23 20.37 19.83
N ILE A 164 5.86 19.56 20.82
CA ILE A 164 4.58 19.70 21.55
C ILE A 164 4.58 20.95 22.44
N THR A 165 5.73 21.37 22.97
CA THR A 165 5.83 22.57 23.81
C THR A 165 6.02 23.86 23.01
N ASN A 166 6.34 23.76 21.73
CA ASN A 166 6.46 24.91 20.84
C ASN A 166 5.07 25.47 20.44
N ARG A 167 4.62 26.49 21.17
CA ARG A 167 3.30 27.14 21.00
C ARG A 167 3.03 27.64 19.57
N GLN A 168 4.06 28.08 18.84
CA GLN A 168 3.87 28.56 17.48
C GLN A 168 3.61 27.39 16.52
N ILE A 169 4.42 26.34 16.61
CA ILE A 169 4.29 25.14 15.77
C ILE A 169 2.96 24.44 16.03
N THR A 170 2.58 24.25 17.30
CA THR A 170 1.30 23.61 17.67
C THR A 170 0.11 24.40 17.17
N LYS A 171 0.08 25.72 17.38
CA LYS A 171 -1.02 26.58 16.91
C LYS A 171 -1.16 26.58 15.38
N LEU A 172 -0.05 26.60 14.65
CA LEU A 172 -0.09 26.53 13.19
C LEU A 172 -0.59 25.17 12.70
N PHE A 173 -0.14 24.07 13.32
CA PHE A 173 -0.66 22.73 13.03
C PHE A 173 -2.17 22.65 13.24
N GLU A 174 -2.65 23.09 14.40
CA GLU A 174 -4.06 23.07 14.78
C GLU A 174 -4.94 23.92 13.85
N ASN A 175 -4.46 25.10 13.46
CA ASN A 175 -5.17 25.96 12.52
C ASN A 175 -5.29 25.31 11.13
N ASP A 176 -4.17 24.87 10.57
CA ASP A 176 -4.15 24.29 9.21
C ASP A 176 -4.93 22.97 9.15
N ILE A 177 -4.81 22.11 10.17
CA ILE A 177 -5.55 20.84 10.22
C ILE A 177 -7.05 21.07 10.37
N THR A 178 -7.47 22.07 11.16
CA THR A 178 -8.88 22.43 11.34
C THR A 178 -9.49 22.94 10.04
N GLU A 179 -8.79 23.81 9.32
CA GLU A 179 -9.25 24.34 8.02
C GLU A 179 -9.40 23.21 6.99
N ILE A 180 -8.40 22.34 6.87
CA ILE A 180 -8.46 21.22 5.92
C ILE A 180 -9.55 20.22 6.31
N ALA A 181 -9.66 19.87 7.60
CA ALA A 181 -10.71 18.99 8.10
C ALA A 181 -12.11 19.54 7.82
N HIS A 182 -12.30 20.86 7.89
CA HIS A 182 -13.54 21.52 7.51
C HIS A 182 -13.91 21.27 6.04
N ASN A 183 -12.95 21.46 5.13
CA ASN A 183 -13.16 21.24 3.70
C ASN A 183 -13.43 19.76 3.38
N VAL A 184 -12.66 18.83 3.95
CA VAL A 184 -12.91 17.39 3.79
C VAL A 184 -14.29 17.01 4.29
N LYS A 185 -14.70 17.55 5.46
CA LYS A 185 -16.02 17.29 6.02
C LYS A 185 -17.14 17.81 5.11
N ALA A 186 -17.01 19.01 4.58
CA ALA A 186 -17.97 19.59 3.64
C ALA A 186 -18.07 18.76 2.34
N TYR A 187 -16.92 18.34 1.79
CA TYR A 187 -16.86 17.49 0.60
C TYR A 187 -17.57 16.15 0.81
N LEU A 188 -17.23 15.40 1.87
CA LEU A 188 -17.86 14.10 2.13
C LEU A 188 -19.36 14.25 2.44
N THR A 189 -19.75 15.30 3.15
CA THR A 189 -21.18 15.57 3.44
C THR A 189 -22.00 15.76 2.17
N SER A 190 -21.40 16.26 1.07
CA SER A 190 -22.11 16.46 -0.19
C SER A 190 -22.59 15.16 -0.85
N TYR A 191 -21.98 14.01 -0.52
CA TYR A 191 -22.36 12.69 -1.02
C TYR A 191 -23.27 11.92 -0.07
N LEU A 192 -23.48 12.42 1.15
CA LEU A 192 -24.33 11.75 2.13
C LEU A 192 -25.81 12.09 1.89
N PRO A 193 -26.70 11.08 1.87
CA PRO A 193 -28.13 11.32 1.75
C PRO A 193 -28.65 12.10 2.96
N LYS A 194 -29.61 12.99 2.71
CA LYS A 194 -30.32 13.74 3.77
C LYS A 194 -31.37 12.89 4.49
N SER A 195 -31.86 11.84 3.83
CA SER A 195 -32.86 10.92 4.39
C SER A 195 -32.18 9.88 5.29
N LYS A 196 -32.76 9.62 6.46
CA LYS A 196 -32.27 8.60 7.40
C LYS A 196 -32.61 7.17 6.98
N ASP A 197 -33.53 6.99 6.04
CA ASP A 197 -34.02 5.68 5.61
C ASP A 197 -33.16 5.06 4.50
N GLU A 198 -32.06 5.73 4.12
CA GLU A 198 -31.13 5.29 3.09
C GLU A 198 -29.83 4.84 3.72
N SER A 199 -29.49 3.55 3.55
CA SER A 199 -28.22 3.01 4.06
C SER A 199 -27.06 3.57 3.25
N VAL A 200 -26.00 4.01 3.94
CA VAL A 200 -24.76 4.47 3.30
C VAL A 200 -23.69 3.43 3.53
N ILE A 201 -23.20 2.86 2.44
CA ILE A 201 -22.28 1.73 2.45
C ILE A 201 -20.96 2.18 1.84
N LEU A 202 -19.88 2.03 2.58
CA LEU A 202 -18.53 2.26 2.10
C LEU A 202 -18.00 1.00 1.41
N ILE A 203 -17.41 1.16 0.22
CA ILE A 203 -16.85 0.07 -0.58
C ILE A 203 -15.35 0.31 -0.76
N ASP A 204 -14.55 -0.70 -0.46
CA ASP A 204 -13.09 -0.65 -0.55
C ASP A 204 -12.51 -2.04 -0.89
N ILE A 205 -11.32 -2.09 -1.49
CA ILE A 205 -10.52 -3.32 -1.55
C ILE A 205 -9.99 -3.67 -0.16
N GLY A 206 -9.72 -2.62 0.64
CA GLY A 206 -8.87 -2.60 1.83
C GLY A 206 -9.08 -3.69 2.87
N TRP A 207 -8.03 -3.95 3.63
CA TRP A 207 -7.84 -5.21 4.36
C TRP A 207 -8.24 -5.14 5.84
N ARG A 208 -8.21 -3.94 6.43
CA ARG A 208 -8.42 -3.75 7.88
C ARG A 208 -9.59 -2.83 8.22
N GLY A 209 -10.23 -2.24 7.21
CA GLY A 209 -11.34 -1.30 7.39
C GLY A 209 -10.99 -0.05 8.20
N THR A 210 -9.71 0.36 8.25
CA THR A 210 -9.27 1.50 9.06
C THR A 210 -9.94 2.81 8.64
N ILE A 211 -10.04 3.06 7.34
CA ILE A 211 -10.71 4.26 6.79
C ILE A 211 -12.18 4.25 7.20
N TYR A 212 -12.87 3.12 7.04
CA TYR A 212 -14.26 2.98 7.49
C TYR A 212 -14.42 3.34 8.97
N LYS A 213 -13.61 2.76 9.87
CA LYS A 213 -13.71 3.00 11.32
C LYS A 213 -13.56 4.49 11.66
N GLN A 214 -12.66 5.19 10.98
CA GLN A 214 -12.46 6.62 11.15
C GLN A 214 -13.64 7.43 10.61
N LEU A 215 -14.11 7.12 9.38
CA LEU A 215 -15.19 7.85 8.74
C LEU A 215 -16.54 7.62 9.43
N SER A 216 -16.88 6.39 9.83
CA SER A 216 -18.15 6.07 10.50
C SER A 216 -18.27 6.72 11.88
N ALA A 217 -17.14 6.98 12.56
CA ALA A 217 -17.13 7.72 13.82
C ALA A 217 -17.51 9.20 13.65
N ILE A 218 -17.30 9.76 12.45
CA ILE A 218 -17.52 11.18 12.12
C ILE A 218 -18.84 11.37 11.37
N PHE A 219 -19.20 10.38 10.54
CA PHE A 219 -20.41 10.32 9.73
C PHE A 219 -21.19 9.05 10.07
N PRO A 220 -22.02 9.06 11.13
CA PRO A 220 -22.81 7.90 11.53
C PRO A 220 -23.78 7.38 10.46
N GLN A 221 -24.05 8.18 9.42
CA GLN A 221 -24.80 7.75 8.24
C GLN A 221 -24.09 6.61 7.50
N ILE A 222 -22.75 6.59 7.50
CA ILE A 222 -21.93 5.49 6.97
C ILE A 222 -22.01 4.33 7.97
N ASN A 223 -22.98 3.47 7.74
CA ASN A 223 -23.39 2.45 8.71
C ASN A 223 -22.92 1.04 8.35
N GLN A 224 -22.39 0.84 7.14
CA GLN A 224 -21.89 -0.45 6.66
C GLN A 224 -20.63 -0.24 5.81
N CYS A 225 -19.78 -1.26 5.79
CA CYS A 225 -18.61 -1.37 4.93
C CYS A 225 -18.58 -2.75 4.26
N TYR A 226 -18.30 -2.77 2.96
CA TYR A 226 -17.98 -3.99 2.23
C TYR A 226 -16.58 -3.94 1.66
N LEU A 227 -15.82 -4.99 1.97
CA LEU A 227 -14.43 -5.13 1.58
C LEU A 227 -14.24 -6.33 0.65
N MET A 228 -13.32 -6.23 -0.31
CA MET A 228 -12.95 -7.40 -1.12
C MET A 228 -12.34 -8.49 -0.22
N ALA A 229 -11.46 -8.09 0.70
CA ALA A 229 -10.81 -8.98 1.65
C ALA A 229 -10.68 -8.33 3.03
N TYR A 230 -10.86 -9.11 4.11
CA TYR A 230 -10.77 -8.59 5.48
C TYR A 230 -9.93 -9.48 6.41
N LEU A 231 -8.93 -8.84 7.01
CA LEU A 231 -7.94 -9.38 7.94
C LEU A 231 -8.15 -8.96 9.39
N GLY A 232 -8.99 -7.96 9.64
CA GLY A 232 -9.21 -7.43 10.97
C GLY A 232 -10.07 -8.35 11.83
N ASP A 233 -10.23 -7.98 13.09
CA ASP A 233 -11.15 -8.66 14.01
C ASP A 233 -12.59 -8.51 13.56
N LYS A 234 -13.43 -9.52 13.85
CA LYS A 234 -14.86 -9.49 13.51
C LYS A 234 -15.50 -8.18 13.97
N HIS A 235 -16.18 -7.50 13.05
CA HIS A 235 -16.78 -6.20 13.29
C HIS A 235 -18.19 -6.19 12.66
N ASN A 236 -19.21 -5.82 13.42
CA ASN A 236 -20.62 -6.01 13.00
C ASN A 236 -20.97 -5.27 11.70
N ASN A 237 -20.34 -4.13 11.47
CA ASN A 237 -20.63 -3.28 10.31
C ASN A 237 -19.59 -3.41 9.17
N ILE A 238 -18.64 -4.35 9.29
CA ILE A 238 -17.68 -4.64 8.22
C ILE A 238 -17.96 -6.06 7.76
N ASP A 239 -18.24 -6.22 6.48
CA ASP A 239 -18.37 -7.52 5.85
C ASP A 239 -17.43 -7.60 4.65
N ALA A 240 -17.04 -8.80 4.26
CA ALA A 240 -16.11 -8.99 3.17
C ALA A 240 -16.42 -10.23 2.35
N MET A 241 -16.09 -10.16 1.05
CA MET A 241 -16.18 -11.33 0.16
C MET A 241 -15.24 -12.43 0.66
N VAL A 242 -14.01 -12.08 1.03
CA VAL A 242 -13.03 -13.02 1.61
C VAL A 242 -12.63 -12.57 3.00
N SER A 243 -12.77 -13.43 4.00
CA SER A 243 -12.32 -13.12 5.37
C SER A 243 -11.98 -14.38 6.15
N ARG A 244 -11.33 -14.21 7.31
CA ARG A 244 -11.09 -15.32 8.25
C ARG A 244 -12.38 -15.95 8.82
N TYR A 245 -13.52 -15.28 8.65
CA TYR A 245 -14.77 -15.63 9.30
C TYR A 245 -15.83 -16.18 8.33
N ASN A 246 -15.49 -16.34 7.06
CA ASN A 246 -16.41 -16.86 6.05
C ASN A 246 -15.84 -18.09 5.34
N GLU A 247 -16.65 -18.67 4.47
CA GLU A 247 -16.35 -19.90 3.72
C GLU A 247 -15.14 -19.78 2.78
N TYR A 248 -14.65 -18.57 2.52
CA TYR A 248 -13.50 -18.30 1.66
C TYR A 248 -12.20 -18.06 2.45
N ASN A 249 -12.15 -18.39 3.73
CA ASN A 249 -10.97 -18.13 4.57
C ASN A 249 -9.65 -18.69 4.02
N GLY A 250 -9.67 -19.79 3.27
CA GLY A 250 -8.48 -20.38 2.65
C GLY A 250 -7.81 -19.47 1.60
N TYR A 251 -8.56 -18.51 1.05
CA TYR A 251 -8.10 -17.61 0.00
C TYR A 251 -7.59 -16.27 0.51
N ILE A 252 -7.78 -15.98 1.81
CA ILE A 252 -7.39 -14.67 2.36
C ILE A 252 -5.89 -14.43 2.21
N ASN A 253 -5.07 -15.46 2.43
CA ASN A 253 -3.61 -15.37 2.33
C ASN A 253 -3.18 -15.07 0.89
N LEU A 254 -3.84 -15.66 -0.10
CA LEU A 254 -3.55 -15.42 -1.50
C LEU A 254 -3.84 -13.96 -1.90
N LEU A 255 -5.00 -13.43 -1.52
CA LEU A 255 -5.33 -12.04 -1.83
C LEU A 255 -4.38 -11.05 -1.13
N ILE A 256 -3.88 -11.38 0.06
CA ILE A 256 -2.89 -10.57 0.78
C ILE A 256 -1.54 -10.61 0.07
N GLU A 257 -1.14 -11.80 -0.37
CA GLU A 257 0.12 -12.04 -1.07
C GLU A 257 0.21 -11.19 -2.35
N TYR A 258 -0.90 -11.04 -3.08
CA TYR A 258 -0.99 -10.22 -4.28
C TYR A 258 -1.62 -8.84 -4.05
N ARG A 259 -1.77 -8.40 -2.80
CA ARG A 259 -2.45 -7.14 -2.45
C ARG A 259 -1.93 -5.97 -3.26
N ASP A 260 -0.63 -5.71 -3.18
CA ASP A 260 -0.04 -4.47 -3.69
C ASP A 260 -0.19 -4.41 -5.23
N LEU A 261 -0.17 -5.56 -5.90
CA LEU A 261 -0.44 -5.71 -7.33
C LEU A 261 -1.93 -5.47 -7.66
N ILE A 262 -2.84 -6.05 -6.87
CA ILE A 262 -4.29 -5.84 -7.04
C ILE A 262 -4.64 -4.36 -6.83
N GLU A 263 -4.15 -3.74 -5.74
CA GLU A 263 -4.33 -2.32 -5.45
C GLU A 263 -3.79 -1.46 -6.60
N TYR A 264 -2.58 -1.74 -7.09
CA TYR A 264 -1.99 -1.00 -8.21
C TYR A 264 -2.88 -1.05 -9.46
N PHE A 265 -3.30 -2.23 -9.90
CA PHE A 265 -4.09 -2.36 -11.14
C PHE A 265 -5.53 -1.88 -11.02
N LEU A 266 -6.12 -1.96 -9.83
CA LEU A 266 -7.47 -1.46 -9.58
C LEU A 266 -7.51 0.03 -9.24
N SER A 267 -6.34 0.67 -9.06
CA SER A 267 -6.25 2.07 -8.67
C SER A 267 -6.48 3.07 -9.81
N GLU A 268 -6.96 4.26 -9.47
CA GLU A 268 -7.08 5.37 -10.43
C GLU A 268 -5.71 5.74 -11.01
N PRO A 269 -5.59 6.07 -12.32
CA PRO A 269 -4.34 6.49 -12.96
C PRO A 269 -3.94 7.94 -12.62
N VAL A 270 -4.21 8.39 -11.39
CA VAL A 270 -3.81 9.71 -10.88
C VAL A 270 -3.03 9.56 -9.58
N SER A 271 -2.28 10.61 -9.22
CA SER A 271 -1.47 10.65 -8.00
C SER A 271 -2.29 10.57 -6.71
N ASN A 272 -1.62 10.42 -5.56
CA ASN A 272 -2.26 10.44 -4.25
C ASN A 272 -2.88 11.81 -3.93
N ILE A 273 -4.12 11.78 -3.45
CA ILE A 273 -4.82 12.97 -2.98
C ILE A 273 -4.25 13.38 -1.62
N ILE A 274 -3.89 14.65 -1.51
CA ILE A 274 -3.30 15.21 -0.30
C ILE A 274 -4.31 16.00 0.54
N LYS A 275 -5.29 16.66 -0.07
CA LYS A 275 -6.34 17.41 0.64
C LYS A 275 -7.51 17.75 -0.27
N ILE A 276 -8.57 18.29 0.33
CA ILE A 276 -9.69 18.92 -0.34
C ILE A 276 -9.57 20.44 -0.18
N ASP A 277 -9.72 21.20 -1.27
CA ASP A 277 -9.68 22.66 -1.23
C ASP A 277 -11.02 23.28 -0.80
N ASN A 278 -11.07 24.61 -0.72
CA ASN A 278 -12.28 25.36 -0.34
C ASN A 278 -13.39 25.32 -1.40
N LYS A 279 -13.11 24.84 -2.62
CA LYS A 279 -14.09 24.59 -3.67
C LYS A 279 -14.55 23.13 -3.68
N LEU A 280 -14.20 22.37 -2.64
CA LEU A 280 -14.50 20.95 -2.49
C LEU A 280 -13.89 20.09 -3.62
N THR A 281 -12.77 20.54 -4.18
CA THR A 281 -12.04 19.84 -5.24
C THR A 281 -10.84 19.10 -4.63
N PRO A 282 -10.61 17.83 -5.01
CA PRO A 282 -9.42 17.10 -4.60
C PRO A 282 -8.15 17.75 -5.15
N ILE A 283 -7.16 17.90 -4.28
CA ILE A 283 -5.82 18.35 -4.63
C ILE A 283 -4.88 17.15 -4.55
N TYR A 284 -4.17 16.89 -5.65
CA TYR A 284 -3.25 15.76 -5.81
C TYR A 284 -1.82 16.19 -5.51
N LEU A 285 -1.00 15.25 -5.04
CA LEU A 285 0.44 15.44 -4.96
C LEU A 285 0.99 15.54 -6.40
N HIS A 286 1.53 16.69 -6.81
CA HIS A 286 2.17 16.79 -8.12
C HIS A 286 3.31 15.79 -8.20
N SER A 287 3.19 14.79 -9.08
CA SER A 287 4.32 13.93 -9.39
C SER A 287 4.91 14.36 -10.73
N ASN A 288 6.22 14.60 -10.77
CA ASN A 288 6.91 15.06 -11.98
C ASN A 288 6.97 13.98 -13.10
N ASN A 289 6.42 12.78 -12.86
CA ASN A 289 6.57 11.58 -13.69
C ASN A 289 5.23 10.96 -14.20
N GLU A 290 4.10 11.69 -14.15
CA GLU A 290 2.75 11.12 -14.41
C GLU A 290 2.56 10.49 -15.79
N ASN A 291 3.38 10.83 -16.78
CA ASN A 291 3.11 10.40 -18.16
C ASN A 291 3.70 9.03 -18.55
N ASN A 292 4.67 8.48 -17.81
CA ASN A 292 5.42 7.29 -18.29
C ASN A 292 5.04 5.95 -17.63
N HIS A 293 4.23 5.93 -16.57
CA HIS A 293 3.96 4.72 -15.77
C HIS A 293 2.51 4.21 -15.83
N ASN A 294 1.68 4.74 -16.73
CA ASN A 294 0.25 4.43 -16.78
C ASN A 294 -0.14 3.41 -17.87
N ILE A 295 0.71 3.14 -18.87
CA ILE A 295 0.32 2.30 -20.01
C ILE A 295 0.00 0.86 -19.57
N GLU A 296 0.85 0.27 -18.73
CA GLU A 296 0.67 -1.09 -18.23
C GLU A 296 -0.61 -1.20 -17.39
N ARG A 297 -0.84 -0.24 -16.49
CA ARG A 297 -2.05 -0.16 -15.67
C ARG A 297 -3.29 -0.03 -16.54
N GLU A 298 -3.29 0.91 -17.50
CA GLU A 298 -4.39 1.12 -18.42
C GLU A 298 -4.71 -0.12 -19.25
N SER A 299 -3.70 -0.90 -19.66
CA SER A 299 -3.95 -2.13 -20.42
C SER A 299 -4.74 -3.15 -19.60
N VAL A 300 -4.32 -3.40 -18.35
CA VAL A 300 -5.04 -4.28 -17.41
C VAL A 300 -6.45 -3.76 -17.16
N GLN A 301 -6.61 -2.46 -16.94
CA GLN A 301 -7.91 -1.84 -16.69
C GLN A 301 -8.86 -1.94 -17.90
N LYS A 302 -8.34 -1.79 -19.13
CA LYS A 302 -9.11 -2.02 -20.35
C LYS A 302 -9.63 -3.46 -20.42
N GLY A 303 -8.79 -4.44 -20.06
CA GLY A 303 -9.20 -5.85 -19.96
C GLY A 303 -10.35 -6.06 -18.97
N ILE A 304 -10.23 -5.48 -17.77
CA ILE A 304 -11.28 -5.54 -16.74
C ILE A 304 -12.60 -4.96 -17.25
N LEU A 305 -12.57 -3.76 -17.83
CA LEU A 305 -13.79 -3.10 -18.33
C LEU A 305 -14.40 -3.84 -19.51
N ALA A 306 -13.58 -4.42 -20.40
CA ALA A 306 -14.08 -5.21 -21.52
C ALA A 306 -14.87 -6.43 -21.03
N TYR A 307 -14.33 -7.15 -20.03
CA TYR A 307 -15.05 -8.24 -19.39
C TYR A 307 -16.35 -7.75 -18.72
N CYS A 308 -16.29 -6.69 -17.90
CA CYS A 308 -17.49 -6.15 -17.25
C CYS A 308 -18.56 -5.71 -18.27
N LYS A 309 -18.17 -5.13 -19.41
CA LYS A 309 -19.12 -4.76 -20.47
C LYS A 309 -19.78 -5.97 -21.12
N ALA A 310 -19.04 -7.04 -21.35
CA ALA A 310 -19.57 -8.24 -21.98
C ALA A 310 -20.42 -9.09 -21.00
N ASP A 311 -19.96 -9.19 -19.75
CA ASP A 311 -20.30 -10.29 -18.87
C ASP A 311 -20.57 -9.90 -17.39
N CYS A 312 -20.78 -8.61 -17.05
CA CYS A 312 -20.99 -8.23 -15.64
C CYS A 312 -22.22 -8.89 -14.99
N LEU A 313 -23.22 -9.32 -15.76
CA LEU A 313 -24.37 -10.04 -15.20
C LEU A 313 -24.12 -11.54 -14.97
N LYS A 314 -23.05 -12.11 -15.53
CA LYS A 314 -22.62 -13.47 -15.15
C LYS A 314 -22.18 -13.44 -13.70
N HIS A 315 -22.57 -14.44 -12.92
CA HIS A 315 -22.20 -14.59 -11.52
C HIS A 315 -20.96 -15.50 -11.39
N PRO A 316 -19.72 -14.98 -11.53
CA PRO A 316 -18.53 -15.80 -11.34
C PRO A 316 -18.48 -16.29 -9.90
N ASN A 317 -18.15 -17.57 -9.73
CA ASN A 317 -17.90 -18.16 -8.42
C ASN A 317 -16.62 -17.51 -7.84
N PRO A 318 -16.70 -16.83 -6.67
CA PRO A 318 -15.54 -16.17 -6.06
C PRO A 318 -14.36 -17.13 -5.86
N GLN A 319 -14.63 -18.37 -5.49
CA GLN A 319 -13.61 -19.40 -5.31
C GLN A 319 -12.83 -19.64 -6.61
N LEU A 320 -13.54 -19.85 -7.72
CA LEU A 320 -12.91 -20.11 -9.02
C LEU A 320 -12.12 -18.89 -9.52
N ALA A 321 -12.66 -17.68 -9.31
CA ALA A 321 -11.96 -16.45 -9.67
C ALA A 321 -10.63 -16.33 -8.90
N ILE A 322 -10.64 -16.57 -7.59
CA ILE A 322 -9.43 -16.46 -6.78
C ILE A 322 -8.44 -17.61 -7.05
N THR A 323 -8.91 -18.84 -7.26
CA THR A 323 -8.05 -19.96 -7.68
C THR A 323 -7.40 -19.70 -9.05
N SER A 324 -8.06 -18.94 -9.93
CA SER A 324 -7.47 -18.58 -11.23
C SER A 324 -6.28 -17.62 -11.07
N LEU A 325 -6.34 -16.70 -10.10
CA LEU A 325 -5.20 -15.85 -9.72
C LEU A 325 -4.01 -16.67 -9.23
N GLU A 326 -4.25 -17.64 -8.34
CA GLU A 326 -3.21 -18.55 -7.85
C GLU A 326 -2.56 -19.32 -9.01
N ARG A 327 -3.37 -19.95 -9.86
CA ARG A 327 -2.88 -20.71 -11.01
C ARG A 327 -2.09 -19.85 -11.98
N PHE A 328 -2.55 -18.63 -12.24
CA PHE A 328 -1.84 -17.69 -13.08
C PHE A 328 -0.44 -17.44 -12.52
N PHE A 329 -0.32 -17.14 -11.23
CA PHE A 329 1.00 -16.84 -10.64
C PHE A 329 1.90 -18.07 -10.54
N ASN A 330 1.34 -19.26 -10.32
CA ASN A 330 2.08 -20.52 -10.32
C ASN A 330 2.64 -20.87 -11.70
N CYS A 331 2.03 -20.36 -12.77
CA CYS A 331 2.40 -20.59 -14.15
C CYS A 331 2.63 -19.26 -14.90
N THR A 332 3.20 -18.26 -14.21
CA THR A 332 3.27 -16.89 -14.76
C THR A 332 4.02 -16.87 -16.09
N PRO A 333 3.40 -16.40 -17.19
CA PRO A 333 4.07 -16.31 -18.47
C PRO A 333 5.30 -15.40 -18.39
N LYS A 334 6.43 -15.81 -19.01
CA LYS A 334 7.65 -14.98 -19.06
C LYS A 334 7.41 -13.59 -19.65
N VAL A 335 6.48 -13.49 -20.61
CA VAL A 335 6.09 -12.23 -21.24
C VAL A 335 5.40 -11.32 -20.22
N PHE A 336 4.53 -11.86 -19.35
CA PHE A 336 3.92 -11.11 -18.26
C PHE A 336 4.97 -10.60 -17.28
N HIS A 337 5.87 -11.46 -16.80
CA HIS A 337 6.99 -11.05 -15.93
C HIS A 337 7.80 -9.89 -16.53
N LYS A 338 8.10 -9.96 -17.83
CA LYS A 338 8.79 -8.89 -18.54
C LYS A 338 7.96 -7.61 -18.58
N ALA A 339 6.65 -7.71 -18.86
CA ALA A 339 5.74 -6.57 -18.92
C ALA A 339 5.65 -5.83 -17.58
N ILE A 340 5.66 -6.55 -16.45
CA ILE A 340 5.54 -5.93 -15.11
C ILE A 340 6.89 -5.55 -14.47
N SER A 341 8.01 -5.96 -15.06
CA SER A 341 9.35 -5.82 -14.44
C SER A 341 9.79 -4.38 -14.18
N ASN A 342 9.24 -3.42 -14.92
CA ASN A 342 9.57 -1.99 -14.78
C ASN A 342 8.45 -1.19 -14.07
N ILE A 343 7.40 -1.87 -13.62
CA ILE A 343 6.30 -1.20 -12.92
C ILE A 343 6.75 -0.94 -11.49
N HIS A 344 6.98 0.31 -11.14
CA HIS A 344 7.24 0.73 -9.77
C HIS A 344 5.93 0.85 -9.00
N VAL A 345 5.88 0.28 -7.80
CA VAL A 345 4.71 0.34 -6.91
C VAL A 345 4.87 1.42 -5.87
N ASP A 346 3.86 2.28 -5.77
CA ASP A 346 3.77 3.34 -4.77
C ASP A 346 3.46 2.78 -3.37
N ILE A 347 4.48 2.24 -2.71
CA ILE A 347 4.33 1.68 -1.35
C ILE A 347 4.29 2.81 -0.30
N ASN A 348 4.78 4.01 -0.63
CA ASN A 348 4.82 5.15 0.28
C ASN A 348 3.74 6.20 -0.04
N ILE A 349 3.36 6.98 0.96
CA ILE A 349 2.38 8.09 0.84
C ILE A 349 2.81 9.11 -0.24
N GLN A 350 4.12 9.29 -0.41
CA GLN A 350 4.68 10.23 -1.38
C GLN A 350 4.75 9.69 -2.83
N GLY A 351 4.37 8.44 -3.09
CA GLY A 351 4.44 7.86 -4.45
C GLY A 351 5.87 7.68 -4.99
N GLU A 352 6.85 7.51 -4.09
CA GLU A 352 8.23 7.23 -4.47
C GLU A 352 8.68 5.91 -3.84
N SER A 353 8.93 4.92 -4.70
CA SER A 353 9.47 3.62 -4.33
C SER A 353 10.36 3.11 -5.45
N ASN A 354 11.56 2.64 -5.08
CA ASN A 354 12.42 1.92 -6.01
C ASN A 354 12.01 0.44 -6.15
N LEU A 355 10.93 0.01 -5.48
CA LEU A 355 10.44 -1.36 -5.57
C LEU A 355 9.53 -1.51 -6.78
N THR A 356 9.82 -2.52 -7.57
CA THR A 356 9.00 -2.93 -8.70
C THR A 356 7.91 -3.90 -8.25
N ILE A 357 6.89 -4.15 -9.08
CA ILE A 357 5.93 -5.24 -8.85
C ILE A 357 6.68 -6.58 -8.71
N LEU A 358 7.76 -6.77 -9.46
CA LEU A 358 8.54 -8.00 -9.36
C LEU A 358 9.21 -8.14 -7.98
N ASP A 359 9.63 -7.02 -7.38
CA ASP A 359 10.17 -6.99 -6.01
C ASP A 359 9.12 -7.26 -4.93
N ILE A 360 7.82 -7.35 -5.24
CA ILE A 360 6.77 -7.70 -4.26
C ILE A 360 6.17 -9.07 -4.52
N LEU A 361 6.30 -9.62 -5.74
CA LEU A 361 5.77 -10.92 -6.05
C LEU A 361 6.54 -12.04 -5.31
N PRO A 362 5.83 -13.09 -4.87
CA PRO A 362 6.46 -14.27 -4.30
C PRO A 362 7.33 -14.93 -5.37
N SER A 363 8.54 -15.34 -4.99
CA SER A 363 9.33 -16.23 -5.84
C SER A 363 8.56 -17.55 -5.97
N THR A 364 8.22 -17.94 -7.21
CA THR A 364 7.41 -19.12 -7.56
C THR A 364 7.92 -20.47 -7.03
N SER A 365 9.06 -20.49 -6.34
CA SER A 365 9.76 -21.70 -5.91
C SER A 365 9.28 -22.31 -4.59
N ASN A 366 8.39 -21.69 -3.79
CA ASN A 366 7.92 -22.29 -2.53
C ASN A 366 6.55 -21.73 -2.08
N ILE A 367 5.45 -22.31 -2.55
CA ILE A 367 4.11 -22.02 -2.00
C ILE A 367 3.93 -22.88 -0.75
N SER A 368 3.96 -22.23 0.40
CA SER A 368 3.83 -22.85 1.71
C SER A 368 2.41 -23.38 1.96
N GLN A 369 2.33 -24.52 2.66
CA GLN A 369 1.09 -25.11 3.19
C GLN A 369 0.27 -24.09 4.00
N PRO A 370 -1.07 -24.27 4.10
CA PRO A 370 -1.94 -23.38 4.85
C PRO A 370 -1.42 -23.17 6.28
N ALA A 371 -1.35 -21.89 6.69
CA ALA A 371 -0.83 -21.49 7.98
C ALA A 371 -1.57 -22.24 9.10
N LYS A 372 -0.87 -23.14 9.79
CA LYS A 372 -1.35 -23.73 11.04
C LYS A 372 -1.61 -22.60 12.03
N GLU A 373 -2.62 -22.82 12.88
CA GLU A 373 -2.95 -21.95 13.99
C GLU A 373 -1.67 -21.60 14.77
N LYS A 374 -1.43 -20.30 14.99
CA LYS A 374 -0.18 -19.82 15.59
C LYS A 374 -0.10 -20.28 17.04
N ASP A 375 0.73 -21.29 17.29
CA ASP A 375 1.15 -21.65 18.63
C ASP A 375 2.14 -20.58 19.15
N TYR A 376 1.64 -19.69 20.01
CA TYR A 376 2.46 -18.66 20.64
C TYR A 376 3.65 -19.23 21.42
N GLN A 377 3.52 -20.44 22.00
CA GLN A 377 4.64 -21.08 22.68
C GLN A 377 5.72 -21.45 21.68
N SER A 378 5.35 -22.07 20.55
CA SER A 378 6.26 -22.36 19.44
C SER A 378 6.98 -21.09 18.94
N MET A 379 6.26 -19.98 18.78
CA MET A 379 6.87 -18.69 18.38
C MET A 379 7.88 -18.17 19.42
N ILE A 380 7.55 -18.26 20.71
CA ILE A 380 8.48 -17.89 21.79
C ILE A 380 9.73 -18.79 21.75
N TYR A 381 9.54 -20.11 21.60
CA TYR A 381 10.66 -21.04 21.50
C TYR A 381 11.53 -20.78 20.27
N GLY A 382 10.93 -20.53 19.11
CA GLY A 382 11.63 -20.14 17.88
C GLY A 382 12.44 -18.88 18.09
N PHE A 383 11.86 -17.86 18.70
CA PHE A 383 12.58 -16.62 19.02
C PHE A 383 13.74 -16.85 20.00
N LEU A 384 13.57 -17.66 21.05
CA LEU A 384 14.65 -18.00 21.98
C LEU A 384 15.79 -18.76 21.29
N GLN A 385 15.46 -19.69 20.38
CA GLN A 385 16.45 -20.39 19.56
C GLN A 385 17.23 -19.43 18.66
N LEU A 386 16.54 -18.46 18.06
CA LEU A 386 17.16 -17.40 17.27
C LEU A 386 18.13 -16.56 18.11
N MET A 387 17.71 -16.12 19.30
CA MET A 387 18.59 -15.35 20.20
C MET A 387 19.81 -16.17 20.62
N GLN A 388 19.65 -17.47 20.91
CA GLN A 388 20.76 -18.36 21.22
C GLN A 388 21.71 -18.52 20.03
N LYS A 389 21.20 -18.57 18.79
CA LYS A 389 22.01 -18.64 17.57
C LYS A 389 22.81 -17.36 17.32
N LEU A 390 22.24 -16.20 17.67
CA LEU A 390 22.92 -14.91 17.53
C LEU A 390 23.94 -14.64 18.64
N LYS A 391 23.78 -15.25 19.83
CA LYS A 391 24.60 -15.03 21.03
C LYS A 391 26.11 -15.17 20.79
N ASP A 392 26.53 -16.10 19.95
CA ASP A 392 27.94 -16.40 19.72
C ASP A 392 28.53 -15.62 18.51
N LYS A 393 27.75 -14.72 17.89
CA LYS A 393 28.20 -13.94 16.73
C LYS A 393 28.84 -12.64 17.20
N PRO A 394 30.15 -12.38 17.01
CA PRO A 394 30.79 -11.19 17.55
C PRO A 394 30.29 -9.89 16.92
N GLU A 395 29.96 -9.94 15.62
CA GLU A 395 29.45 -8.81 14.85
C GLU A 395 28.19 -9.23 14.08
N ILE A 396 27.18 -8.36 14.06
CA ILE A 396 25.90 -8.61 13.40
C ILE A 396 25.51 -7.37 12.58
N VAL A 397 25.16 -7.58 11.31
CA VAL A 397 24.44 -6.57 10.53
C VAL A 397 22.95 -6.87 10.61
N ILE A 398 22.17 -5.92 11.10
CA ILE A 398 20.71 -5.98 11.04
C ILE A 398 20.26 -5.39 9.70
N TYR A 399 19.63 -6.21 8.86
CA TYR A 399 19.02 -5.75 7.61
C TYR A 399 17.55 -5.39 7.85
N GLY A 400 17.20 -4.13 7.61
CA GLY A 400 15.94 -3.49 7.94
C GLY A 400 16.02 -2.70 9.25
N SER A 401 15.46 -1.49 9.26
CA SER A 401 15.47 -0.56 10.41
C SER A 401 14.08 -0.34 11.05
N GLY A 402 13.12 -1.19 10.68
CA GLY A 402 11.73 -1.12 11.12
C GLY A 402 11.48 -1.72 12.52
N SER A 403 10.23 -2.10 12.78
CA SER A 403 9.81 -2.69 14.06
C SER A 403 10.52 -3.99 14.39
N GLY A 404 10.84 -4.82 13.38
CA GLY A 404 11.63 -6.04 13.58
C GLY A 404 13.00 -5.75 14.19
N ALA A 405 13.71 -4.71 13.71
CA ALA A 405 14.98 -4.29 14.28
C ALA A 405 14.84 -3.77 15.71
N GLU A 406 13.84 -2.93 15.99
CA GLU A 406 13.60 -2.42 17.34
C GLU A 406 13.24 -3.52 18.34
N PHE A 407 12.52 -4.53 17.88
CA PHE A 407 12.16 -5.69 18.67
C PHE A 407 13.39 -6.51 19.06
N VAL A 408 14.33 -6.73 18.14
CA VAL A 408 15.49 -7.62 18.38
C VAL A 408 16.67 -6.92 19.05
N LEU A 409 16.91 -5.63 18.76
CA LEU A 409 18.03 -4.85 19.28
C LEU A 409 18.23 -4.94 20.81
N PRO A 410 17.18 -4.88 21.67
CA PRO A 410 17.34 -5.07 23.11
C PRO A 410 18.00 -6.39 23.51
N HIS A 411 17.88 -7.43 22.69
CA HIS A 411 18.33 -8.78 22.99
C HIS A 411 19.74 -9.09 22.46
N ILE A 412 20.29 -8.24 21.58
CA ILE A 412 21.61 -8.39 20.98
C ILE A 412 22.51 -7.18 21.23
N ASN A 413 22.30 -6.47 22.35
CA ASN A 413 23.06 -5.25 22.69
C ASN A 413 24.54 -5.48 23.03
N ASN A 414 24.96 -6.72 23.31
CA ASN A 414 26.35 -7.08 23.60
C ASN A 414 27.19 -7.31 22.35
N HIS A 415 26.59 -7.18 21.16
CA HIS A 415 27.22 -7.40 19.87
C HIS A 415 27.71 -6.08 19.28
N LYS A 416 28.71 -6.14 18.39
CA LYS A 416 28.99 -5.01 17.50
C LYS A 416 27.93 -5.00 16.40
N ILE A 417 27.04 -4.02 16.44
CA ILE A 417 25.87 -3.96 15.56
C ILE A 417 26.03 -2.90 14.48
N TYR A 418 25.69 -3.27 13.26
CA TYR A 418 25.43 -2.35 12.15
C TYR A 418 23.96 -2.44 11.78
N ILE A 419 23.34 -1.34 11.36
CA ILE A 419 21.98 -1.34 10.82
C ILE A 419 22.04 -0.90 9.37
N VAL A 420 21.53 -1.75 8.47
CA VAL A 420 21.47 -1.49 7.04
C VAL A 420 20.00 -1.42 6.59
N ASP A 421 19.65 -0.40 5.81
CA ASP A 421 18.32 -0.29 5.22
C ASP A 421 18.41 0.10 3.74
N ILE A 422 17.47 -0.40 2.93
CA ILE A 422 17.37 -0.05 1.50
C ILE A 422 16.84 1.38 1.30
N ASN A 423 16.10 1.90 2.27
CA ASN A 423 15.56 3.25 2.20
C ASN A 423 16.65 4.30 2.48
N LYS A 424 17.18 4.90 1.40
CA LYS A 424 18.21 5.95 1.50
C LYS A 424 17.76 7.18 2.29
N LYS A 425 16.45 7.45 2.40
CA LYS A 425 15.93 8.62 3.11
C LYS A 425 16.26 8.60 4.61
N ILE A 426 16.46 7.42 5.18
CA ILE A 426 16.74 7.25 6.62
C ILE A 426 18.21 6.95 6.93
N HIS A 427 19.10 6.99 5.94
CA HIS A 427 20.54 6.82 6.17
C HIS A 427 21.07 7.98 7.03
N GLY A 428 21.98 7.67 7.95
CA GLY A 428 22.52 8.60 8.93
C GLY A 428 21.65 8.81 10.18
N ASN A 429 20.34 8.49 10.13
CA ASN A 429 19.52 8.41 11.34
C ASN A 429 20.06 7.34 12.29
N LYS A 430 19.71 7.44 13.57
CA LYS A 430 20.17 6.49 14.59
C LYS A 430 19.00 5.72 15.21
N ILE A 431 19.20 4.43 15.45
CA ILE A 431 18.34 3.61 16.33
C ILE A 431 19.22 3.16 17.50
N ARG A 432 18.83 3.55 18.73
CA ARG A 432 19.63 3.28 19.94
C ARG A 432 21.11 3.68 19.78
N ASN A 433 21.34 4.87 19.22
CA ASN A 433 22.66 5.43 18.90
C ASN A 433 23.46 4.73 17.78
N ILE A 434 22.92 3.69 17.14
CA ILE A 434 23.55 3.00 16.02
C ILE A 434 23.09 3.66 14.71
N PRO A 435 24.00 4.18 13.87
CA PRO A 435 23.64 4.80 12.60
C PRO A 435 23.09 3.78 11.60
N ILE A 436 22.06 4.17 10.85
CA ILE A 436 21.53 3.42 9.72
C ILE A 436 22.39 3.74 8.49
N SER A 437 22.89 2.70 7.84
CA SER A 437 23.75 2.79 6.66
C SER A 437 23.09 2.12 5.45
N GLY A 438 23.68 2.28 4.26
CA GLY A 438 23.29 1.55 3.06
C GLY A 438 24.05 0.24 2.89
N PHE A 439 23.96 -0.33 1.70
CA PHE A 439 24.59 -1.61 1.33
C PHE A 439 26.12 -1.55 1.31
N GLU A 440 26.72 -0.36 1.31
CA GLU A 440 28.18 -0.19 1.35
C GLU A 440 28.84 -0.85 2.57
N VAL A 441 28.08 -1.08 3.66
CA VAL A 441 28.54 -1.85 4.83
C VAL A 441 29.01 -3.25 4.42
N PHE A 442 28.33 -3.90 3.47
CA PHE A 442 28.65 -5.25 3.04
C PHE A 442 29.94 -5.37 2.22
N ASN A 443 30.52 -4.25 1.76
CA ASN A 443 31.82 -4.29 1.06
C ASN A 443 32.99 -4.53 2.01
N ILE A 444 32.80 -4.27 3.30
CA ILE A 444 33.85 -4.38 4.33
C ILE A 444 33.47 -5.34 5.46
N PHE A 445 32.25 -5.90 5.42
CA PHE A 445 31.72 -6.76 6.45
C PHE A 445 31.66 -8.21 5.95
N SER A 446 32.27 -9.11 6.71
CA SER A 446 32.11 -10.56 6.59
C SER A 446 31.59 -11.09 7.92
N GLY A 447 30.42 -11.71 7.95
CA GLY A 447 29.80 -12.15 9.20
C GLY A 447 28.32 -12.48 9.05
N THR A 448 27.57 -12.35 10.14
CA THR A 448 26.14 -12.67 10.16
C THR A 448 25.29 -11.45 9.82
N VAL A 449 24.45 -11.59 8.80
CA VAL A 449 23.39 -10.64 8.47
C VAL A 449 22.07 -11.19 9.00
N PHE A 450 21.53 -10.49 9.98
CA PHE A 450 20.25 -10.79 10.57
C PHE A 450 19.15 -9.95 9.90
N VAL A 451 18.35 -10.60 9.06
CA VAL A 451 17.28 -9.98 8.28
C VAL A 451 16.01 -9.90 9.12
N THR A 452 15.60 -8.68 9.45
CA THR A 452 14.42 -8.41 10.30
C THR A 452 13.16 -8.00 9.52
N VAL A 453 13.28 -7.87 8.20
CA VAL A 453 12.17 -7.55 7.30
C VAL A 453 11.39 -8.83 6.99
N LEU A 454 10.16 -8.91 7.49
CA LEU A 454 9.28 -10.08 7.31
C LEU A 454 8.62 -10.09 5.92
N GLY A 455 8.38 -11.28 5.37
CA GLY A 455 7.66 -11.48 4.11
C GLY A 455 8.49 -11.16 2.87
N ARG A 456 9.80 -10.96 3.01
CA ARG A 456 10.72 -10.60 1.92
C ARG A 456 11.95 -11.50 1.84
N LYS A 457 11.88 -12.71 2.42
CA LYS A 457 12.98 -13.68 2.49
C LYS A 457 13.75 -13.82 1.20
N ASN A 458 13.06 -14.23 0.14
CA ASN A 458 13.68 -14.67 -1.10
C ASN A 458 14.28 -13.48 -1.86
N GLN A 459 13.58 -12.35 -1.86
CA GLN A 459 14.05 -11.10 -2.45
C GLN A 459 15.34 -10.60 -1.78
N ILE A 460 15.36 -10.61 -0.44
CA ILE A 460 16.54 -10.15 0.33
C ILE A 460 17.68 -11.15 0.19
N LYS A 461 17.38 -12.46 0.20
CA LYS A 461 18.35 -13.53 -0.02
C LYS A 461 19.09 -13.30 -1.34
N GLU A 462 18.37 -13.16 -2.45
CA GLU A 462 18.96 -12.93 -3.77
C GLU A 462 19.86 -11.70 -3.81
N LYS A 463 19.42 -10.58 -3.21
CA LYS A 463 20.20 -9.33 -3.14
C LYS A 463 21.47 -9.48 -2.31
N LEU A 464 21.49 -10.37 -1.33
CA LEU A 464 22.63 -10.58 -0.45
C LEU A 464 23.54 -11.75 -0.88
N LEU A 465 23.15 -12.55 -1.88
CA LEU A 465 23.95 -13.68 -2.39
C LEU A 465 25.31 -13.26 -2.96
N SER A 466 25.47 -12.00 -3.37
CA SER A 466 26.74 -11.48 -3.88
C SER A 466 27.77 -11.18 -2.80
N PHE A 467 27.38 -11.23 -1.52
CA PHE A 467 28.27 -10.93 -0.39
C PHE A 467 28.61 -12.21 0.38
N ASP A 468 29.83 -12.28 0.92
CA ASP A 468 30.27 -13.41 1.75
C ASP A 468 29.74 -13.25 3.19
N VAL A 469 28.45 -13.56 3.35
CA VAL A 469 27.72 -13.37 4.60
C VAL A 469 26.84 -14.57 4.94
N GLU A 470 26.71 -14.84 6.24
CA GLU A 470 25.75 -15.80 6.77
C GLU A 470 24.39 -15.11 6.96
N LEU A 471 23.35 -15.58 6.27
CA LEU A 471 22.00 -15.01 6.38
C LEU A 471 21.18 -15.74 7.43
N ILE A 472 20.59 -14.98 8.36
CA ILE A 472 19.58 -15.47 9.31
C ILE A 472 18.33 -14.60 9.13
N PHE A 473 17.18 -15.22 8.94
CA PHE A 473 15.92 -14.51 8.74
C PHE A 473 15.05 -14.61 9.99
N LEU A 474 14.56 -13.47 10.50
CA LEU A 474 13.65 -13.43 11.64
C LEU A 474 12.38 -14.24 11.38
N GLU A 475 11.86 -14.20 10.15
CA GLU A 475 10.62 -14.91 9.78
C GLU A 475 10.74 -16.45 9.81
N ASP A 476 11.95 -17.01 9.84
CA ASP A 476 12.14 -18.46 9.98
C ASP A 476 11.89 -18.96 11.40
N TYR A 477 11.76 -18.04 12.35
CA TYR A 477 11.66 -18.30 13.78
C TYR A 477 10.37 -17.70 14.40
N LEU A 478 9.50 -17.09 13.58
CA LEU A 478 8.21 -16.50 13.95
C LEU A 478 7.06 -17.23 13.28
#